data_AF-A0A3D8UKA3-F1
#
_entry.id   AF-A0A3D8UKA3-F1
#
_cell.length_a   1.000
_cell.length_b   1.000
_cell.length_c   1.000
_cell.angle_alpha   90.00
_cell.angle_beta   90.00
_cell.angle_gamma   90.00
#
_symmetry.space_group_name_H-M   'P 1'
#
loop_
_entity.id
_entity.type
_entity.pdbx_description
1 polymer ?
#
loop_
_entity_poly.entity_id
_entity_poly.type
_entity_poly.pdbx_seq_one_letter_code
_entity_poly.pdbx_strand_id
1 'polypeptide(L)' 'MKTKLIIRLRKDVLWYDGEKFTAKNVVFTYNSIINPKIFVTFGSNYDKIRSVKTLAIP' A
#
# COMPACT_ATOMS: atom_id res chain seq x y z
N MET A 1 8.71 -7.40 -20.24
CA MET A 1 7.58 -6.59 -19.72
C MET A 1 8.04 -5.76 -18.53
N LYS A 2 7.65 -4.49 -18.44
CA LYS A 2 7.85 -3.68 -17.22
C LYS A 2 6.76 -4.06 -16.21
N THR A 3 7.15 -4.61 -15.07
CA THR A 3 6.26 -5.02 -13.98
C THR A 3 6.43 -4.16 -12.73
N LYS A 4 7.20 -3.06 -12.83
CA LYS A 4 7.52 -2.15 -11.72
C LYS A 4 6.81 -0.82 -11.91
N LEU A 5 6.01 -0.45 -10.91
CA LEU A 5 5.36 0.85 -10.78
C LEU A 5 5.92 1.57 -9.54
N ILE A 6 6.23 2.87 -9.68
CA ILE A 6 6.65 3.72 -8.56
C ILE A 6 5.56 4.78 -8.37
N ILE A 7 4.99 4.83 -7.17
CA ILE A 7 3.95 5.78 -6.78
C ILE A 7 4.56 6.79 -5.80
N ARG A 8 4.45 8.08 -6.11
CA ARG A 8 4.88 9.18 -5.22
C ARG A 8 3.66 9.71 -4.47
N LEU A 9 3.74 9.70 -3.14
CA LEU A 9 2.65 10.19 -2.30
C LEU A 9 2.69 11.70 -2.15
N ARG A 10 1.51 12.30 -2.07
CA ARG A 10 1.33 13.67 -1.59
C ARG A 10 1.86 13.80 -0.15
N LYS A 11 2.48 14.94 0.15
CA LYS A 11 3.09 15.22 1.47
C LYS A 11 2.16 15.99 2.42
N ASP A 12 1.07 16.53 1.89
CA ASP A 12 0.09 17.37 2.57
C ASP A 12 -1.17 16.60 2.99
N VAL A 13 -1.10 15.28 3.05
CA VAL A 13 -2.23 14.41 3.42
C VAL A 13 -2.11 14.01 4.88
N LEU A 14 -3.16 14.30 5.63
CA LEU A 14 -3.34 13.89 7.02
C LEU A 14 -4.51 12.92 7.12
N TRP A 15 -4.44 12.03 8.10
CA TRP A 15 -5.59 11.30 8.61
C TRP A 15 -6.52 12.23 9.41
N TYR A 16 -7.71 11.74 9.73
CA TYR A 16 -8.72 12.54 10.43
C TYR A 16 -8.27 12.93 11.86
N ASP A 17 -7.33 12.19 12.45
CA ASP A 17 -6.72 12.43 13.76
C ASP A 17 -5.49 13.37 13.69
N GLY A 18 -5.14 13.85 12.49
CA GLY A 18 -4.00 14.74 12.27
C GLY A 18 -2.66 14.02 12.01
N GLU A 19 -2.59 12.69 12.06
CA GLU A 19 -1.36 11.97 11.71
C GLU A 19 -1.06 12.06 10.20
N LYS A 20 0.24 12.07 9.83
CA LYS A 20 0.64 12.11 8.42
C LYS A 20 0.35 10.78 7.71
N PHE A 21 -0.25 10.86 6.52
CA PHE A 21 -0.33 9.70 5.63
C PHE A 21 1.03 9.41 4.99
N THR A 22 1.51 8.18 5.09
CA THR A 22 2.84 7.77 4.62
C THR A 22 2.79 6.48 3.79
N ALA A 23 3.90 6.16 3.11
CA ALA A 23 4.04 4.91 2.36
C ALA A 23 3.93 3.67 3.25
N LYS A 24 4.19 3.79 4.56
CA LYS A 24 4.00 2.69 5.52
C LYS A 24 2.52 2.32 5.66
N ASN A 25 1.62 3.31 5.65
CA ASN A 25 0.17 3.06 5.70
C ASN A 25 -0.31 2.29 4.47
N VAL A 26 0.23 2.60 3.29
CA VAL A 26 -0.07 1.86 2.04
C VAL A 26 0.39 0.40 2.13
N VAL A 27 1.63 0.16 2.57
CA VAL A 27 2.16 -1.20 2.74
C VAL A 27 1.36 -1.98 3.78
N PHE A 28 1.02 -1.36 4.90
CA PHE A 28 0.16 -1.97 5.92
C PHE A 28 -1.19 -2.38 5.33
N THR A 29 -1.85 -1.48 4.61
CA THR A 29 -3.16 -1.74 3.99
C THR A 29 -3.08 -2.89 2.99
N TYR A 30 -2.08 -2.90 2.12
CA TYR A 30 -1.85 -4.00 1.19
C TYR A 30 -1.68 -5.34 1.93
N ASN A 31 -0.85 -5.39 2.96
CA ASN A 31 -0.62 -6.60 3.76
C ASN A 31 -1.89 -7.09 4.44
N SER A 32 -2.75 -6.18 4.91
CA SER A 32 -4.05 -6.53 5.47
C SER A 32 -5.00 -7.12 4.43
N ILE A 33 -5.01 -6.59 3.20
CA ILE A 33 -5.83 -7.11 2.10
C ILE A 33 -5.45 -8.54 1.71
N ILE A 34 -4.15 -8.83 1.62
CA ILE A 34 -3.66 -10.15 1.22
C ILE A 34 -3.54 -11.15 2.38
N ASN A 35 -3.87 -10.74 3.60
CA ASN A 35 -3.78 -11.60 4.78
C ASN A 35 -4.95 -12.61 4.76
N PRO A 36 -4.69 -13.93 4.68
CA PRO A 36 -5.76 -14.93 4.62
C PRO A 36 -6.61 -15.00 5.89
N LYS A 37 -6.17 -14.41 7.00
CA LYS A 37 -6.93 -14.32 8.26
C LYS A 37 -7.96 -13.19 8.25
N ILE A 38 -7.90 -12.28 7.27
CA ILE A 38 -8.81 -11.14 7.16
C ILE A 38 -9.70 -11.38 5.95
N PHE A 39 -11.02 -11.45 6.17
CA PHE A 39 -11.96 -11.60 5.06
C PHE A 39 -12.09 -10.28 4.29
N VAL A 40 -11.67 -10.27 3.02
CA VAL A 40 -11.77 -9.13 2.11
C VAL A 40 -12.38 -9.59 0.79
N THR A 41 -13.54 -9.04 0.43
CA THR A 41 -14.30 -9.45 -0.78
C THR A 41 -13.58 -9.16 -2.09
N PHE A 42 -12.57 -8.29 -2.07
CA PHE A 42 -11.82 -7.84 -3.24
C PHE A 42 -10.33 -8.24 -3.17
N GLY A 43 -9.96 -9.19 -2.31
CA GLY A 43 -8.56 -9.65 -2.16
C GLY A 43 -7.95 -10.15 -3.48
N SER A 44 -8.75 -10.84 -4.29
CA SER A 44 -8.34 -11.39 -5.59
C SER A 44 -7.87 -10.34 -6.61
N ASN A 45 -8.25 -9.07 -6.43
CA ASN A 45 -7.74 -7.97 -7.28
C ASN A 45 -6.22 -7.80 -7.16
N TYR A 46 -5.61 -8.35 -6.11
CA TYR A 46 -4.19 -8.19 -5.78
C TYR A 46 -3.34 -9.43 -6.09
N ASP A 47 -3.92 -10.51 -6.63
CA ASP A 47 -3.22 -11.80 -6.87
C ASP A 47 -2.01 -11.69 -7.82
N LYS A 48 -2.03 -10.70 -8.73
CA LYS A 48 -0.94 -10.47 -9.69
C LYS A 48 0.20 -9.62 -9.11
N ILE A 49 0.06 -9.12 -7.88
CA ILE A 49 1.06 -8.26 -7.26
C ILE A 49 2.06 -9.13 -6.50
N ARG A 50 3.30 -9.14 -7.00
CA ARG A 50 4.37 -9.92 -6.37
C ARG A 50 4.84 -9.32 -5.04
N SER A 51 4.91 -7.99 -4.94
CA SER A 51 5.41 -7.32 -3.73
C SER A 51 5.06 -5.83 -3.74
N VAL A 52 4.80 -5.27 -2.55
CA VAL A 52 4.71 -3.83 -2.31
C VAL A 52 5.70 -3.45 -1.23
N LYS A 53 6.51 -2.41 -1.46
CA LYS A 53 7.51 -1.94 -0.51
C LYS A 53 7.69 -0.44 -0.56
N THR A 54 8.07 0.14 0.57
CA THR A 54 8.52 1.53 0.62
C THR A 54 9.87 1.65 -0.08
N LEU A 55 10.07 2.74 -0.83
CA LEU A 55 11.37 3.10 -1.38
C LEU A 55 11.86 4.35 -0.66
N ALA A 56 13.04 4.27 -0.05
CA ALA A 56 13.79 5.46 0.30
C ALA A 56 14.33 6.04 -1.02
N ILE A 57 13.75 7.14 -1.45
CA ILE A 57 14.34 7.93 -2.54
C ILE A 57 15.18 8.99 -1.83
N PRO A 58 16.51 9.03 -2.04
CA PRO A 58 17.36 10.09 -1.50
C PRO A 58 16.92 11.47 -2.01
#